data_AF-A0A7J9D870-F1
#
_entry.id   AF-A0A7J9D870-F1
#
_cell.length_a   1.000
_cell.length_b   1.000
_cell.length_c   1.000
_cell.angle_alpha   90.00
_cell.angle_beta   90.00
_cell.angle_gamma   90.00
#
_symmetry.space_group_name_H-M   'P 1'
#
loop_
_entity.id
_entity.type
_entity.pdbx_description
1 polymer ?
#
loop_
_entity_poly.entity_id
_entity_poly.type
_entity_poly.pdbx_seq_one_letter_code
_entity_poly.pdbx_strand_id
1 'polypeptide(L)'
;MIGDYLGQHEEFPLAVMHAYVDSMTFSGMKFHTAIREFLKGFRLPGEAQKIDRIMEKFAERYCADNPGLFKNADTAYVLAYAVIMLNTDAHNPMVWPKMSKSDFIRMNATNDPEESAPTELLEEIYDSIVKDEIKMKDDATGIGKGVRQKPEGEERGRLVSILNLALPKQKSAVDAKSESEAIIKQTQAIIRNQGAKRVFYTAQEIELVKPMVEAVGWSLLATFSVTMEEGENRPRVALCMEGFKAGIHITYVLGMDTMRYAFLTSLVRFTFLHAPKDMRSKNVEALRTLLGLCDSEPDSLQDTWNAVLECVSRLEFITTTPVIAASVMQGSNQISRDAVVQSLKELAGKPAEQVFTNSEKLPSDSVVEFFTALCGVSAEELRQIPARVFSLQKLVEISYYNIARIRMVWARIWTVLADHFISAGSHADEKIAMYAIDSLRQLGMKYLERAELTNFTFQNDILKPFVILMRNSRSGTIRSLIVDCIVQMIKSKVGSIKSGWRSVFMIFTAAADDDMESIVESAFENVEQGKKLPFSFFLTDSCFHCPINLTA
;
A
#
# COMPACT_ATOMS: atom_id res chain seq x y z
N MET A 1 19.17 3.10 23.00
CA MET A 1 18.41 4.12 23.77
C MET A 1 18.24 5.47 23.06
N ILE A 2 19.27 6.09 22.47
CA ILE A 2 19.14 7.44 21.85
C ILE A 2 18.19 7.41 20.64
N GLY A 3 18.36 6.48 19.71
CA GLY A 3 17.50 6.38 18.52
C GLY A 3 16.02 6.18 18.88
N ASP A 4 15.72 5.28 19.82
CA ASP A 4 14.35 5.01 20.25
C ASP A 4 13.67 6.24 20.87
N TYR A 5 14.43 7.09 21.57
CA TYR A 5 13.94 8.34 22.15
C TYR A 5 13.69 9.39 21.07
N LEU A 6 14.67 9.59 20.16
CA LEU A 6 14.54 10.54 19.04
C LEU A 6 13.42 10.18 18.07
N GLY A 7 13.05 8.90 17.99
CA GLY A 7 11.96 8.43 17.15
C GLY A 7 10.55 8.61 17.74
N GLN A 8 10.39 9.02 19.00
CA GLN A 8 9.06 9.10 19.64
C GLN A 8 8.18 10.22 19.04
N HIS A 9 6.85 10.08 19.19
CA HIS A 9 5.86 11.02 18.65
C HIS A 9 5.46 12.14 19.60
N GLU A 10 5.94 12.09 20.85
CA GLU A 10 5.61 13.09 21.86
C GLU A 10 6.28 14.43 21.50
N GLU A 11 5.63 15.56 21.82
CA GLU A 11 6.11 16.89 21.44
C GLU A 11 7.53 17.18 21.93
N PHE A 12 7.88 16.73 23.13
CA PHE A 12 9.20 16.98 23.72
C PHE A 12 10.31 16.14 23.06
N PRO A 13 10.22 14.80 22.94
CA PRO A 13 11.17 14.01 22.14
C PRO A 13 11.29 14.47 20.69
N LEU A 14 10.17 14.88 20.06
CA LEU A 14 10.18 15.41 18.70
C LEU A 14 10.99 16.72 18.62
N ALA A 15 10.78 17.65 19.55
CA ALA A 15 11.55 18.88 19.63
C ALA A 15 13.05 18.62 19.88
N VAL A 16 13.38 17.62 20.72
CA VAL A 16 14.77 17.19 20.95
C VAL A 16 15.38 16.62 19.67
N MET A 17 14.63 15.81 18.91
CA MET A 17 15.06 15.32 17.62
C MET A 17 15.31 16.46 16.63
N HIS A 18 14.41 17.45 16.56
CA HIS A 18 14.64 18.63 15.73
C HIS A 18 15.92 19.36 16.11
N ALA A 19 16.09 19.69 17.39
CA ALA A 19 17.30 20.36 17.89
C ALA A 19 18.58 19.54 17.65
N TYR A 20 18.52 18.22 17.77
CA TYR A 20 19.65 17.33 17.53
C TYR A 20 20.08 17.36 16.06
N VAL A 21 19.15 17.19 15.11
CA VAL A 21 19.48 17.24 13.69
C VAL A 21 19.89 18.66 13.26
N ASP A 22 19.26 19.70 13.81
CA ASP A 22 19.61 21.09 13.52
C ASP A 22 20.99 21.49 14.06
N SER A 23 21.52 20.77 15.06
CA SER A 23 22.90 20.93 15.53
C SER A 23 23.96 20.35 14.58
N MET A 24 23.54 19.54 13.60
CA MET A 24 24.44 18.97 12.59
C MET A 24 24.49 19.86 11.35
N THR A 25 25.71 20.13 10.88
CA THR A 25 25.97 20.91 9.67
C THR A 25 26.38 20.00 8.52
N PHE A 26 25.56 19.95 7.46
CA PHE A 26 25.80 19.13 6.26
C PHE A 26 26.24 19.94 5.04
N SER A 27 26.59 21.22 5.24
CA SER A 27 26.98 22.12 4.15
C SER A 27 28.23 21.62 3.42
N GLY A 28 28.14 21.42 2.10
CA GLY A 28 29.25 21.01 1.25
C GLY A 28 29.65 19.53 1.37
N MET A 29 28.91 18.72 2.13
CA MET A 29 29.12 17.27 2.20
C MET A 29 28.32 16.54 1.11
N LYS A 30 28.89 15.48 0.54
CA LYS A 30 28.16 14.58 -0.36
C LYS A 30 27.10 13.79 0.43
N PHE A 31 26.00 13.43 -0.22
CA PHE A 31 24.84 12.78 0.42
C PHE A 31 25.20 11.51 1.20
N HIS A 32 26.01 10.62 0.60
CA HIS A 32 26.44 9.38 1.25
C HIS A 32 27.38 9.61 2.44
N THR A 33 28.11 10.73 2.49
CA THR A 33 28.96 11.09 3.64
C THR A 33 28.10 11.66 4.77
N ALA A 34 27.15 12.53 4.44
CA ALA A 34 26.22 13.12 5.39
C ALA A 34 25.37 12.06 6.09
N ILE A 35 24.80 11.11 5.34
CA ILE A 35 23.97 10.03 5.92
C ILE A 35 24.80 9.07 6.79
N ARG A 36 26.07 8.84 6.47
CA ARG A 36 26.98 8.04 7.33
C ARG A 36 27.25 8.73 8.65
N GLU A 37 27.61 10.03 8.62
CA GLU A 37 27.90 10.78 9.84
C GLU A 37 26.65 10.91 10.72
N PHE A 38 25.49 11.08 10.09
CA PHE A 38 24.20 11.08 10.77
C PHE A 38 23.90 9.74 11.45
N LEU A 39 23.98 8.62 10.72
CA LEU A 39 23.69 7.27 11.24
C LEU A 39 24.77 6.72 12.19
N LYS A 40 25.94 7.34 12.25
CA LYS A 40 26.99 7.00 13.23
C LYS A 40 26.63 7.46 14.65
N GLY A 41 25.81 8.51 14.78
CA GLY A 41 25.45 9.10 16.07
C GLY A 41 24.51 8.24 16.92
N PHE A 42 23.66 7.42 16.28
CA PHE A 42 22.64 6.63 16.97
C PHE A 42 22.26 5.37 16.17
N ARG A 43 21.74 4.36 16.87
CA ARG A 43 21.18 3.16 16.24
C ARG A 43 19.75 3.44 15.76
N LEU A 44 19.42 3.00 14.55
CA LEU A 44 18.06 3.12 14.02
C LEU A 44 17.05 2.36 14.89
N PRO A 45 15.89 2.98 15.20
CA PRO A 45 14.84 2.32 15.97
C PRO A 45 14.32 1.06 15.29
N GLY A 46 13.77 0.14 16.10
CA GLY A 46 13.14 -1.07 15.59
C GLY A 46 11.72 -0.90 15.06
N GLU A 47 11.22 0.32 14.91
CA GLU A 47 9.87 0.62 14.44
C GLU A 47 9.93 1.50 13.18
N ALA A 48 9.20 1.08 12.13
CA ALA A 48 9.20 1.75 10.83
C ALA A 48 8.84 3.24 10.91
N GLN A 49 7.81 3.58 11.71
CA GLN A 49 7.35 4.97 11.90
C GLN A 49 8.39 5.84 12.61
N LYS A 50 9.23 5.26 13.47
CA LYS A 50 10.29 6.00 14.16
C LYS A 50 11.43 6.33 13.20
N ILE A 51 11.80 5.36 12.35
CA ILE A 51 12.78 5.59 11.27
C ILE A 51 12.26 6.66 10.30
N ASP A 52 10.98 6.63 9.97
CA ASP A 52 10.31 7.62 9.09
C ASP A 52 10.58 9.06 9.52
N ARG A 53 10.27 9.39 10.77
CA ARG A 53 10.45 10.76 11.31
C ARG A 53 11.90 11.22 11.30
N ILE A 54 12.82 10.33 11.67
CA ILE A 54 14.26 10.62 11.71
C ILE A 54 14.78 10.89 10.30
N MET A 55 14.38 10.09 9.31
CA MET A 55 14.76 10.28 7.91
C MET A 55 14.15 11.53 7.31
N GLU A 56 12.91 11.87 7.67
CA GLU A 56 12.24 13.09 7.22
C GLU A 56 12.99 14.34 7.68
N LYS A 57 13.38 14.37 8.96
CA LYS A 57 14.16 15.50 9.51
C LYS A 57 15.58 15.57 8.93
N PHE A 58 16.21 14.44 8.65
CA PHE A 58 17.50 14.42 7.95
C PHE A 58 17.39 15.03 6.56
N ALA A 59 16.37 14.64 5.78
CA ALA A 59 16.15 15.15 4.43
C ALA A 59 15.86 16.65 4.42
N GLU A 60 15.01 17.14 5.35
CA GLU A 60 14.75 18.58 5.53
C GLU A 60 16.07 19.35 5.75
N ARG A 61 16.88 18.90 6.72
CA ARG A 61 18.12 19.58 7.09
C ARG A 61 19.15 19.53 5.96
N TYR A 62 19.30 18.40 5.29
CA TYR A 62 20.25 18.24 4.20
C TYR A 62 19.91 19.14 3.01
N CYS A 63 18.62 19.26 2.66
CA CYS A 63 18.15 20.19 1.62
C CYS A 63 18.33 21.65 2.01
N ALA A 64 18.11 22.01 3.28
CA ALA A 64 18.34 23.37 3.78
C ALA A 64 19.82 23.77 3.73
N ASP A 65 20.73 22.83 4.03
CA ASP A 65 22.19 23.07 4.01
C ASP A 65 22.81 23.02 2.59
N ASN A 66 22.12 22.40 1.63
CA ASN A 66 22.54 22.26 0.23
C ASN A 66 21.44 22.70 -0.74
N PRO A 67 21.09 24.01 -0.76
CA PRO A 67 20.05 24.53 -1.63
C PRO A 67 20.42 24.33 -3.10
N GLY A 68 19.51 23.74 -3.89
CA GLY A 68 19.66 23.53 -5.32
C GLY A 68 20.19 22.15 -5.75
N LEU A 69 20.62 21.28 -4.81
CA LEU A 69 20.97 19.89 -5.16
C LEU A 69 19.74 19.03 -5.45
N PHE A 70 18.67 19.27 -4.69
CA PHE A 70 17.35 18.65 -4.89
C PHE A 70 16.30 19.75 -5.02
N LYS A 71 15.30 19.51 -5.87
CA LYS A 71 14.17 20.44 -6.06
C LYS A 71 13.28 20.48 -4.81
N ASN A 72 13.01 19.30 -4.22
CA ASN A 72 12.18 19.12 -3.03
C ASN A 72 12.88 18.17 -2.03
N ALA A 73 12.55 18.29 -0.74
CA ALA A 73 13.05 17.39 0.32
C ALA A 73 12.52 15.96 0.19
N ASP A 74 11.40 15.75 -0.51
CA ASP A 74 10.86 14.44 -0.85
C ASP A 74 11.89 13.55 -1.58
N THR A 75 12.62 14.09 -2.55
CA THR A 75 13.65 13.35 -3.29
C THR A 75 14.80 12.90 -2.38
N ALA A 76 15.25 13.78 -1.47
CA ALA A 76 16.31 13.47 -0.50
C ALA A 76 15.87 12.41 0.52
N TYR A 77 14.61 12.49 0.95
CA TYR A 77 13.99 11.50 1.82
C TYR A 77 13.89 10.13 1.13
N VAL A 78 13.48 10.09 -0.15
CA VAL A 78 13.45 8.84 -0.93
C VAL A 78 14.83 8.22 -1.09
N LEU A 79 15.81 9.07 -1.39
CA LEU A 79 17.19 8.65 -1.53
C LEU A 79 17.77 8.11 -0.21
N ALA A 80 17.43 8.69 0.94
CA ALA A 80 17.90 8.22 2.25
C ALA A 80 17.45 6.78 2.53
N TYR A 81 16.19 6.47 2.23
CA TYR A 81 15.66 5.10 2.34
C TYR A 81 16.31 4.13 1.36
N ALA A 82 16.47 4.56 0.10
CA ALA A 82 17.14 3.75 -0.91
C ALA A 82 18.58 3.42 -0.51
N VAL A 83 19.30 4.35 0.12
CA VAL A 83 20.65 4.14 0.65
C VAL A 83 20.68 3.12 1.79
N ILE A 84 19.74 3.20 2.74
CA ILE A 84 19.65 2.22 3.84
C ILE A 84 19.35 0.82 3.29
N MET A 85 18.48 0.72 2.28
CA MET A 85 18.15 -0.54 1.64
C MET A 85 19.34 -1.10 0.85
N LEU A 86 20.05 -0.26 0.09
CA LEU A 86 21.26 -0.66 -0.64
C LEU A 86 22.36 -1.13 0.32
N ASN A 87 22.55 -0.45 1.45
CA ASN A 87 23.53 -0.87 2.45
C ASN A 87 23.21 -2.26 3.00
N THR A 88 21.92 -2.55 3.21
CA THR A 88 21.50 -3.87 3.69
C THR A 88 21.66 -4.93 2.60
N ASP A 89 21.29 -4.65 1.36
CA ASP A 89 21.47 -5.56 0.22
C ASP A 89 22.96 -5.87 -0.06
N ALA A 90 23.80 -4.84 -0.07
CA ALA A 90 25.22 -4.99 -0.41
C ALA A 90 26.03 -5.75 0.66
N HIS A 91 25.71 -5.56 1.94
CA HIS A 91 26.52 -6.08 3.07
C HIS A 91 25.86 -7.22 3.85
N ASN A 92 24.61 -7.59 3.57
CA ASN A 92 23.96 -8.74 4.20
C ASN A 92 24.24 -10.04 3.42
N PRO A 93 24.93 -11.04 4.02
CA PRO A 93 25.24 -12.31 3.34
C PRO A 93 24.02 -13.19 3.04
N MET A 94 22.84 -12.90 3.62
CA MET A 94 21.60 -13.64 3.35
C MET A 94 20.85 -13.15 2.10
N VAL A 95 21.24 -12.02 1.51
CA VAL A 95 20.54 -11.44 0.35
C VAL A 95 21.26 -11.84 -0.94
N TRP A 96 20.56 -12.58 -1.80
CA TRP A 96 21.04 -12.96 -3.13
C TRP A 96 19.84 -13.07 -4.10
N PRO A 97 19.95 -12.57 -5.35
CA PRO A 97 21.06 -11.82 -5.95
C PRO A 97 21.14 -10.37 -5.45
N LYS A 98 22.35 -9.78 -5.47
CA LYS A 98 22.56 -8.38 -5.08
C LYS A 98 22.05 -7.42 -6.15
N MET A 99 21.55 -6.27 -5.72
CA MET A 99 21.07 -5.20 -6.58
C MET A 99 22.21 -4.64 -7.43
N SER A 100 22.01 -4.54 -8.75
CA SER A 100 23.00 -3.92 -9.63
C SER A 100 22.89 -2.38 -9.63
N LYS A 101 23.94 -1.69 -10.09
CA LYS A 101 23.95 -0.22 -10.23
C LYS A 101 22.78 0.27 -11.10
N SER A 102 22.46 -0.43 -12.19
CA SER A 102 21.34 -0.07 -13.07
C SER A 102 19.98 -0.31 -12.41
N ASP A 103 19.86 -1.34 -11.57
CA ASP A 103 18.64 -1.58 -10.79
C ASP A 103 18.43 -0.47 -9.74
N PHE A 104 19.50 -0.02 -9.07
CA PHE A 104 19.42 1.08 -8.09
C PHE A 104 19.01 2.41 -8.73
N ILE A 105 19.52 2.73 -9.92
CA ILE A 105 19.11 3.90 -10.69
C ILE A 105 17.65 3.79 -11.11
N ARG A 106 17.24 2.64 -11.66
CA ARG A 106 15.84 2.41 -12.10
C ARG A 106 14.85 2.51 -10.94
N MET A 107 15.25 2.09 -9.75
CA MET A 107 14.40 2.14 -8.57
C MET A 107 14.19 3.57 -8.04
N ASN A 108 15.19 4.44 -8.18
CA ASN A 108 15.11 5.84 -7.76
C ASN A 108 14.67 6.77 -8.90
N ALA A 109 14.52 6.26 -10.12
CA ALA A 109 14.01 7.00 -11.25
C ALA A 109 12.51 7.26 -11.07
N THR A 110 12.14 8.52 -10.84
CA THR A 110 10.76 8.98 -10.85
C THR A 110 10.28 9.21 -12.29
N ASN A 111 8.96 9.15 -12.49
CA ASN A 111 8.36 9.43 -13.81
C ASN A 111 8.65 10.87 -14.31
N ASP A 112 8.93 11.80 -13.40
CA ASP A 112 9.35 13.16 -13.73
C ASP A 112 10.89 13.32 -13.63
N PRO A 113 11.59 13.63 -14.74
CA PRO A 113 13.05 13.78 -14.75
C PRO A 113 13.54 15.03 -13.99
N GLU A 114 12.66 16.01 -13.73
CA GLU A 114 12.99 17.18 -12.89
C GLU A 114 12.86 16.92 -11.38
N GLU A 115 12.18 15.85 -10.96
CA GLU A 115 12.04 15.44 -9.56
C GLU A 115 13.02 14.33 -9.17
N SER A 116 13.69 13.73 -10.17
CA SER A 116 14.68 12.67 -9.98
C SER A 116 16.01 13.23 -9.49
N ALA A 117 16.69 12.47 -8.64
CA ALA A 117 18.08 12.77 -8.28
C ALA A 117 18.99 12.65 -9.53
N PRO A 118 20.06 13.45 -9.64
CA PRO A 118 21.03 13.34 -10.73
C PRO A 118 21.62 11.93 -10.81
N THR A 119 21.65 11.34 -12.00
CA THR A 119 22.16 9.97 -12.22
C THR A 119 23.61 9.82 -11.74
N GLU A 120 24.44 10.85 -11.94
CA GLU A 120 25.83 10.89 -11.46
C GLU A 120 25.91 10.76 -9.93
N LEU A 121 25.01 11.42 -9.20
CA LEU A 121 24.93 11.33 -7.75
C LEU A 121 24.51 9.91 -7.30
N LEU A 122 23.56 9.29 -8.01
CA LEU A 122 23.12 7.91 -7.71
C LEU A 122 24.23 6.89 -7.93
N GLU A 123 25.02 7.04 -8.98
CA GLU A 123 26.17 6.18 -9.27
C GLU A 123 27.27 6.31 -8.21
N GLU A 124 27.61 7.55 -7.83
CA GLU A 124 28.60 7.81 -6.77
C GLU A 124 28.14 7.24 -5.42
N ILE A 125 26.86 7.40 -5.08
CA ILE A 125 26.28 6.83 -3.87
C ILE A 125 26.40 5.31 -3.92
N TYR A 126 26.01 4.67 -5.02
CA TYR A 126 26.09 3.21 -5.15
C TYR A 126 27.51 2.69 -4.95
N ASP A 127 28.48 3.28 -5.65
CA ASP A 127 29.89 2.86 -5.55
C ASP A 127 30.44 3.07 -4.14
N SER A 128 30.07 4.17 -3.48
CA SER A 128 30.48 4.47 -2.11
C SER A 128 29.87 3.49 -1.09
N ILE A 129 28.57 3.19 -1.19
CA ILE A 129 27.87 2.28 -0.27
C ILE A 129 28.32 0.82 -0.46
N VAL A 130 28.53 0.37 -1.70
CA VAL A 130 29.01 -1.00 -1.95
C VAL A 130 30.46 -1.16 -1.48
N LYS A 131 31.29 -0.13 -1.64
CA LYS A 131 32.70 -0.16 -1.22
C LYS A 131 32.89 -0.06 0.29
N ASP A 132 32.14 0.79 0.97
CA ASP A 132 32.27 1.04 2.40
C ASP A 132 30.92 0.84 3.11
N GLU A 133 30.88 0.07 4.18
CA GLU A 133 29.65 -0.23 4.91
C GLU A 133 29.23 0.92 5.83
N ILE A 134 27.93 1.23 5.90
CA ILE A 134 27.41 2.18 6.90
C ILE A 134 27.42 1.47 8.27
N LYS A 135 28.43 1.78 9.09
CA LYS A 135 28.53 1.27 10.46
C LYS A 135 27.66 2.08 11.42
N MET A 136 26.65 1.44 12.00
CA MET A 136 25.84 1.99 13.09
C MET A 136 26.52 1.70 14.44
N LYS A 137 26.24 2.51 15.47
CA LYS A 137 26.83 2.35 16.81
C LYS A 137 26.25 1.12 17.54
N ASP A 138 27.12 0.19 17.99
CA ASP A 138 26.75 -0.97 18.81
C ASP A 138 26.71 -0.62 20.32
N ASP A 139 25.61 -1.00 21.00
CA ASP A 139 25.51 -0.93 22.46
C ASP A 139 26.20 -2.16 23.09
N ALA A 140 27.53 -2.11 23.19
CA ALA A 140 28.29 -3.05 24.02
C ALA A 140 28.36 -2.58 25.49
N THR A 141 27.23 -2.19 26.12
CA THR A 141 27.19 -1.99 27.58
C THR A 141 25.82 -2.25 28.19
N GLY A 142 25.59 -3.50 28.59
CA GLY A 142 24.50 -3.92 29.49
C GLY A 142 24.92 -5.16 30.27
N ILE A 143 25.36 -4.98 31.51
CA ILE A 143 25.82 -6.04 32.41
C ILE A 143 24.64 -6.92 32.82
N GLY A 144 24.70 -8.21 32.46
CA GLY A 144 23.77 -9.24 32.94
C GLY A 144 23.90 -10.56 32.17
N LYS A 145 24.71 -11.49 32.68
CA LYS A 145 25.06 -12.79 32.07
C LYS A 145 23.84 -13.60 31.59
N GLY A 146 23.90 -14.03 30.33
CA GLY A 146 23.05 -15.08 29.76
C GLY A 146 23.44 -15.35 28.30
N VAL A 147 24.28 -16.36 28.10
CA VAL A 147 24.83 -16.79 26.81
C VAL A 147 23.72 -17.05 25.77
N ARG A 148 23.79 -16.35 24.64
CA ARG A 148 23.48 -16.85 23.28
C ARG A 148 24.04 -15.84 22.28
N GLN A 149 25.18 -16.17 21.67
CA GLN A 149 25.62 -15.50 20.45
C GLN A 149 24.51 -15.68 19.41
N LYS A 150 23.80 -14.61 19.07
CA LYS A 150 22.92 -14.56 17.91
C LYS A 150 23.72 -14.06 16.71
N PRO A 151 23.55 -14.65 15.52
CA PRO A 151 24.25 -14.21 14.33
C PRO A 151 23.78 -12.80 13.92
N GLU A 152 24.72 -11.90 13.68
CA GLU A 152 24.52 -10.49 13.27
C GLU A 152 23.62 -10.32 12.03
N GLY A 153 23.44 -11.39 11.23
CA GLY A 153 22.52 -11.42 10.08
C GLY A 153 21.03 -11.37 10.45
N GLU A 154 20.62 -11.87 11.62
CA GLU A 154 19.20 -11.88 12.04
C GLU A 154 18.67 -10.48 12.39
N GLU A 155 19.51 -9.61 12.97
CA GLU A 155 19.10 -8.24 13.34
C GLU A 155 18.99 -7.33 12.10
N ARG A 156 19.76 -7.60 11.05
CA ARG A 156 19.77 -6.81 9.80
C ARG A 156 18.61 -7.17 8.88
N GLY A 157 18.27 -8.46 8.76
CA GLY A 157 17.01 -8.88 8.15
C GLY A 157 15.80 -8.31 8.88
N ARG A 158 15.93 -8.11 10.21
CA ARG A 158 14.93 -7.40 11.01
C ARG A 158 14.72 -5.97 10.56
N LEU A 159 15.75 -5.19 10.24
CA LEU A 159 15.55 -3.78 9.82
C LEU A 159 14.77 -3.69 8.49
N VAL A 160 15.01 -4.61 7.55
CA VAL A 160 14.24 -4.72 6.30
C VAL A 160 12.80 -5.16 6.57
N SER A 161 12.61 -6.14 7.46
CA SER A 161 11.29 -6.56 7.94
C SER A 161 10.56 -5.47 8.74
N ILE A 162 11.28 -4.66 9.52
CA ILE A 162 10.77 -3.55 10.34
C ILE A 162 10.35 -2.39 9.45
N LEU A 163 11.15 -2.09 8.43
CA LEU A 163 10.82 -1.10 7.41
C LEU A 163 9.76 -1.63 6.43
N ASN A 164 9.43 -2.92 6.49
CA ASN A 164 8.57 -3.63 5.54
C ASN A 164 8.96 -3.36 4.07
N LEU A 165 10.21 -2.98 3.80
CA LEU A 165 10.70 -2.70 2.47
C LEU A 165 10.94 -4.04 1.77
N ALA A 166 9.99 -4.47 0.97
CA ALA A 166 10.21 -5.62 0.11
C ALA A 166 11.32 -5.27 -0.89
N LEU A 167 12.44 -5.99 -0.79
CA LEU A 167 13.46 -5.95 -1.83
C LEU A 167 12.80 -6.43 -3.14
N PRO A 168 13.02 -5.73 -4.27
CA PRO A 168 12.44 -6.15 -5.54
C PRO A 168 12.91 -7.57 -5.85
N LYS A 169 11.99 -8.54 -5.82
CA LYS A 169 12.22 -9.90 -6.32
C LYS A 169 12.52 -9.78 -7.81
N GLN A 170 13.80 -9.75 -8.19
CA GLN A 170 14.18 -9.89 -9.59
C GLN A 170 13.63 -11.24 -10.08
N LYS A 171 12.66 -11.19 -11.00
CA LYS A 171 12.28 -12.33 -11.83
C LYS A 171 13.45 -12.64 -12.78
N SER A 172 14.50 -13.30 -12.30
CA SER A 172 15.46 -14.00 -13.16
C SER A 172 14.80 -15.29 -13.69
N ALA A 173 13.73 -15.11 -14.47
CA ALA A 173 12.88 -16.17 -14.99
C ALA A 173 13.46 -16.85 -16.24
N VAL A 174 14.67 -16.49 -16.67
CA VAL A 174 15.25 -16.95 -17.94
C VAL A 174 16.33 -18.02 -17.73
N ASP A 175 17.21 -17.87 -16.73
CA ASP A 175 18.31 -18.84 -16.53
C ASP A 175 17.91 -20.04 -15.66
N ALA A 176 17.05 -19.84 -14.65
CA ALA A 176 16.60 -20.93 -13.76
C ALA A 176 15.59 -21.90 -14.41
N LYS A 177 14.94 -21.52 -15.52
CA LYS A 177 14.01 -22.40 -16.25
C LYS A 177 14.74 -23.51 -17.02
N SER A 178 15.92 -23.21 -17.57
CA SER A 178 16.70 -24.16 -18.37
C SER A 178 17.28 -25.29 -17.50
N GLU A 179 17.83 -24.94 -16.34
CA GLU A 179 18.39 -25.93 -15.41
C GLU A 179 17.28 -26.76 -14.73
N SER A 180 16.17 -26.13 -14.36
CA SER A 180 15.02 -26.83 -13.77
C SER A 180 14.36 -27.78 -14.77
N GLU A 181 14.17 -27.40 -16.05
CA GLU A 181 13.64 -28.31 -17.08
C GLU A 181 14.57 -29.49 -17.38
N ALA A 182 15.89 -29.29 -17.34
CA ALA A 182 16.87 -30.35 -17.55
C ALA A 182 16.83 -31.38 -16.41
N ILE A 183 16.79 -30.91 -15.16
CA ILE A 183 16.68 -31.76 -13.98
C ILE A 183 15.31 -32.46 -13.96
N ILE A 184 14.22 -31.78 -14.32
CA ILE A 184 12.87 -32.37 -14.38
C ILE A 184 12.80 -33.48 -15.44
N LYS A 185 13.36 -33.28 -16.64
CA LYS A 185 13.43 -34.34 -17.67
C LYS A 185 14.26 -35.53 -17.20
N GLN A 186 15.35 -35.28 -16.49
CA GLN A 186 16.23 -36.32 -15.97
C GLN A 186 15.55 -37.11 -14.83
N THR A 187 14.87 -36.43 -13.91
CA THR A 187 14.10 -37.06 -12.82
C THR A 187 12.86 -37.80 -13.34
N GLN A 188 12.14 -37.26 -14.32
CA GLN A 188 11.01 -37.95 -14.97
C GLN A 188 11.46 -39.18 -15.77
N ALA A 189 12.64 -39.15 -16.40
CA ALA A 189 13.24 -40.32 -17.06
C ALA A 189 13.62 -41.42 -16.06
N ILE A 190 14.12 -41.04 -14.87
CA ILE A 190 14.46 -41.98 -13.79
C ILE A 190 13.19 -42.63 -13.21
N ILE A 191 12.11 -41.85 -13.03
CA ILE A 191 10.82 -42.34 -12.52
C ILE A 191 10.15 -43.30 -13.51
N ARG A 192 10.30 -43.07 -14.82
CA ARG A 192 9.68 -43.93 -15.85
C ARG A 192 10.39 -45.27 -16.02
N ASN A 193 11.67 -45.37 -15.67
CA ASN A 193 12.50 -46.55 -15.92
C ASN A 193 12.62 -47.54 -14.74
N GLN A 194 12.09 -47.23 -13.55
CA GLN A 194 12.13 -48.16 -12.41
C GLN A 194 10.74 -48.53 -11.91
N GLY A 195 10.17 -49.58 -12.49
CA GLY A 195 9.15 -50.39 -11.84
C GLY A 195 9.78 -51.36 -10.84
N ALA A 196 10.19 -50.91 -9.65
CA ALA A 196 10.45 -51.79 -8.49
C ALA A 196 10.65 -51.02 -7.18
N LYS A 197 9.92 -51.43 -6.13
CA LYS A 197 10.04 -51.07 -4.70
C LYS A 197 10.20 -49.58 -4.38
N ARG A 198 9.08 -48.94 -4.02
CA ARG A 198 9.02 -47.56 -3.49
C ARG A 198 9.73 -47.48 -2.13
N VAL A 199 11.03 -47.14 -2.15
CA VAL A 199 11.74 -46.68 -0.95
C VAL A 199 11.35 -45.21 -0.76
N PHE A 200 10.66 -44.89 0.33
CA PHE A 200 10.28 -43.52 0.66
C PHE A 200 11.45 -42.86 1.38
N TYR A 201 11.98 -41.78 0.81
CA TYR A 201 12.97 -40.93 1.44
C TYR A 201 12.29 -39.64 1.92
N THR A 202 12.58 -39.21 3.14
CA THR A 202 12.07 -37.93 3.68
C THR A 202 13.04 -36.83 3.28
N ALA A 203 12.62 -35.91 2.42
CA ALA A 203 13.41 -34.73 2.07
C ALA A 203 13.23 -33.64 3.12
N GLN A 204 14.33 -33.03 3.59
CA GLN A 204 14.32 -31.91 4.54
C GLN A 204 14.59 -30.55 3.86
N GLU A 205 14.91 -30.55 2.57
CA GLU A 205 15.24 -29.34 1.80
C GLU A 205 14.03 -28.85 1.00
N ILE A 206 13.76 -27.54 1.09
CA ILE A 206 12.63 -26.85 0.45
C ILE A 206 12.68 -26.98 -1.09
N GLU A 207 13.89 -27.07 -1.66
CA GLU A 207 14.11 -27.18 -3.10
C GLU A 207 13.57 -28.49 -3.70
N LEU A 208 13.56 -29.58 -2.93
CA LEU A 208 13.01 -30.88 -3.35
C LEU A 208 11.49 -30.94 -3.22
N VAL A 209 10.89 -30.09 -2.37
CA VAL A 209 9.44 -30.06 -2.13
C VAL A 209 8.70 -29.40 -3.31
N LYS A 210 9.28 -28.37 -3.93
CA LYS A 210 8.65 -27.66 -5.05
C LYS A 210 8.29 -28.57 -6.24
N PRO A 211 9.20 -29.41 -6.77
CA PRO A 211 8.86 -30.37 -7.84
C PRO A 211 7.82 -31.42 -7.43
N MET A 212 7.81 -31.86 -6.17
CA MET A 212 6.82 -32.81 -5.66
C MET A 212 5.41 -32.19 -5.67
N VAL A 213 5.32 -30.93 -5.26
CA VAL A 213 4.07 -30.16 -5.27
C VAL A 213 3.64 -29.83 -6.70
N GLU A 214 4.56 -29.54 -7.63
CA GLU A 214 4.24 -29.37 -9.06
C GLU A 214 3.62 -30.63 -9.68
N ALA A 215 4.16 -31.81 -9.36
CA ALA A 215 3.68 -33.07 -9.91
C ALA A 215 2.27 -33.44 -9.42
N VAL A 216 1.95 -33.12 -8.16
CA VAL A 216 0.71 -33.57 -7.51
C VAL A 216 -0.34 -32.46 -7.41
N GLY A 217 0.08 -31.20 -7.37
CA GLY A 217 -0.77 -30.04 -7.07
C GLY A 217 -1.92 -29.83 -8.06
N TRP A 218 -1.67 -29.92 -9.36
CA TRP A 218 -2.74 -29.81 -10.37
C TRP A 218 -3.74 -30.97 -10.30
N SER A 219 -3.27 -32.17 -9.97
CA SER A 219 -4.14 -33.34 -9.79
C SER A 219 -5.00 -33.21 -8.53
N LEU A 220 -4.44 -32.66 -7.45
CA LEU A 220 -5.18 -32.32 -6.24
C LEU A 220 -6.24 -31.26 -6.51
N LEU A 221 -5.88 -30.18 -7.21
CA LEU A 221 -6.81 -29.13 -7.59
C LEU A 221 -7.99 -29.67 -8.41
N ALA A 222 -7.71 -30.53 -9.40
CA ALA A 222 -8.75 -31.18 -10.19
C ALA A 222 -9.65 -32.10 -9.32
N THR A 223 -9.06 -32.88 -8.43
CA THR A 223 -9.80 -33.78 -7.53
C THR A 223 -10.71 -32.99 -6.59
N PHE A 224 -10.20 -31.91 -6.01
CA PHE A 224 -10.98 -31.00 -5.16
C PHE A 224 -12.12 -30.34 -5.94
N SER A 225 -11.85 -29.92 -7.18
CA SER A 225 -12.86 -29.30 -8.04
C SER A 225 -14.00 -30.25 -8.38
N VAL A 226 -13.69 -31.48 -8.81
CA VAL A 226 -14.71 -32.51 -9.10
C VAL A 226 -15.50 -32.88 -7.84
N THR A 227 -14.83 -33.03 -6.70
CA THR A 227 -15.48 -33.33 -5.41
C THR A 227 -16.46 -32.22 -5.01
N MET A 228 -16.12 -30.96 -5.30
CA MET A 228 -16.98 -29.80 -5.07
C MET A 228 -18.15 -29.71 -6.04
N GLU A 229 -18.02 -30.20 -7.27
CA GLU A 229 -19.10 -30.21 -8.25
C GLU A 229 -20.11 -31.35 -7.98
N GLU A 230 -19.63 -32.57 -7.75
CA GLU A 230 -20.45 -33.79 -7.65
C GLU A 230 -21.02 -34.07 -6.25
N GLY A 231 -20.37 -33.61 -5.18
CA GLY A 231 -20.69 -33.98 -3.80
C GLY A 231 -21.43 -32.90 -2.98
N GLU A 232 -22.51 -33.29 -2.29
CA GLU A 232 -23.17 -32.46 -1.24
C GLU A 232 -22.82 -32.91 0.19
N ASN A 233 -21.90 -33.87 0.33
CA ASN A 233 -21.57 -34.46 1.62
C ASN A 233 -20.70 -33.51 2.47
N ARG A 234 -21.28 -32.96 3.54
CA ARG A 234 -20.67 -31.96 4.44
C ARG A 234 -19.24 -32.28 4.91
N PRO A 235 -18.91 -33.48 5.44
CA PRO A 235 -17.53 -33.84 5.80
C PRO A 235 -16.54 -33.86 4.63
N ARG A 236 -16.97 -34.26 3.43
CA ARG A 236 -16.08 -34.26 2.25
C ARG A 236 -15.80 -32.84 1.77
N VAL A 237 -16.80 -31.97 1.82
CA VAL A 237 -16.63 -30.54 1.52
C VAL A 237 -15.67 -29.89 2.51
N ALA A 238 -15.80 -30.17 3.81
CA ALA A 238 -14.90 -29.64 4.83
C ALA A 238 -13.43 -30.08 4.60
N LEU A 239 -13.19 -31.37 4.34
CA LEU A 239 -11.84 -31.86 4.01
C LEU A 239 -11.28 -31.25 2.72
N CYS A 240 -12.14 -31.04 1.72
CA CYS A 240 -11.76 -30.36 0.48
C CYS A 240 -11.34 -28.91 0.76
N MET A 241 -12.07 -28.19 1.62
CA MET A 241 -11.73 -26.82 2.03
C MET A 241 -10.42 -26.74 2.82
N GLU A 242 -10.16 -27.69 3.72
CA GLU A 242 -8.85 -27.81 4.37
C GLU A 242 -7.75 -28.09 3.35
N GLY A 243 -8.02 -28.91 2.34
CA GLY A 243 -7.12 -29.16 1.22
C GLY A 243 -6.80 -27.91 0.40
N PHE A 244 -7.80 -27.08 0.09
CA PHE A 244 -7.59 -25.78 -0.56
C PHE A 244 -6.74 -24.85 0.32
N LYS A 245 -7.06 -24.73 1.62
CA LYS A 245 -6.30 -23.91 2.56
C LYS A 245 -4.83 -24.33 2.63
N ALA A 246 -4.57 -25.63 2.79
CA ALA A 246 -3.21 -26.17 2.84
C ALA A 246 -2.47 -26.01 1.50
N GLY A 247 -3.16 -26.23 0.37
CA GLY A 247 -2.59 -26.05 -0.96
C GLY A 247 -2.15 -24.60 -1.23
N ILE A 248 -2.98 -23.63 -0.83
CA ILE A 248 -2.65 -22.20 -0.94
C ILE A 248 -1.44 -21.85 -0.07
N HIS A 249 -1.41 -22.31 1.18
CA HIS A 249 -0.28 -22.09 2.08
C HIS A 249 1.03 -22.65 1.52
N ILE A 250 1.03 -23.92 1.09
CA ILE A 250 2.23 -24.59 0.57
C ILE A 250 2.72 -23.90 -0.70
N THR A 251 1.82 -23.57 -1.63
CA THR A 251 2.19 -22.89 -2.88
C THR A 251 2.71 -21.47 -2.65
N TYR A 252 2.22 -20.77 -1.62
CA TYR A 252 2.76 -19.49 -1.18
C TYR A 252 4.18 -19.63 -0.63
N VAL A 253 4.40 -20.54 0.33
CA VAL A 253 5.72 -20.77 0.96
C VAL A 253 6.78 -21.17 -0.08
N LEU A 254 6.40 -21.94 -1.10
CA LEU A 254 7.29 -22.39 -2.18
C LEU A 254 7.47 -21.36 -3.31
N GLY A 255 6.80 -20.20 -3.25
CA GLY A 255 6.87 -19.16 -4.29
C GLY A 255 6.32 -19.61 -5.64
N MET A 256 5.27 -20.43 -5.64
CA MET A 256 4.64 -20.99 -6.84
C MET A 256 3.40 -20.18 -7.24
N ASP A 257 3.62 -18.97 -7.76
CA ASP A 257 2.55 -17.99 -7.99
C ASP A 257 1.43 -18.51 -8.90
N THR A 258 1.76 -19.22 -9.99
CA THR A 258 0.74 -19.74 -10.94
C THR A 258 -0.19 -20.78 -10.31
N MET A 259 0.36 -21.71 -9.52
CA MET A 259 -0.45 -22.71 -8.83
C MET A 259 -1.27 -22.09 -7.73
N ARG A 260 -0.66 -21.20 -6.92
CA ARG A 260 -1.34 -20.44 -5.88
C ARG A 260 -2.55 -19.70 -6.45
N TYR A 261 -2.34 -18.97 -7.55
CA TYR A 261 -3.40 -18.27 -8.27
C TYR A 261 -4.50 -19.22 -8.75
N ALA A 262 -4.17 -20.40 -9.27
CA ALA A 262 -5.15 -21.40 -9.70
C ALA A 262 -5.98 -21.97 -8.53
N PHE A 263 -5.36 -22.28 -7.39
CA PHE A 263 -6.08 -22.70 -6.18
C PHE A 263 -7.03 -21.60 -5.67
N LEU A 264 -6.55 -20.36 -5.60
CA LEU A 264 -7.32 -19.21 -5.13
C LEU A 264 -8.49 -18.87 -6.06
N THR A 265 -8.26 -18.78 -7.36
CA THR A 265 -9.33 -18.50 -8.35
C THR A 265 -10.35 -19.62 -8.41
N SER A 266 -9.94 -20.87 -8.20
CA SER A 266 -10.88 -21.99 -8.07
C SER A 266 -11.75 -21.84 -6.82
N LEU A 267 -11.15 -21.52 -5.66
CA LEU A 267 -11.90 -21.27 -4.42
C LEU A 267 -12.89 -20.11 -4.57
N VAL A 268 -12.46 -19.01 -5.19
CA VAL A 268 -13.31 -17.86 -5.55
C VAL A 268 -14.48 -18.31 -6.42
N ARG A 269 -14.22 -19.08 -7.49
CA ARG A 269 -15.28 -19.59 -8.37
C ARG A 269 -16.29 -20.45 -7.61
N PHE A 270 -15.84 -21.25 -6.64
CA PHE A 270 -16.71 -22.07 -5.79
C PHE A 270 -17.56 -21.27 -4.80
N THR A 271 -17.37 -19.96 -4.65
CA THR A 271 -18.30 -19.13 -3.86
C THR A 271 -19.65 -18.92 -4.57
N PHE A 272 -19.71 -19.09 -5.90
CA PHE A 272 -20.92 -18.96 -6.74
C PHE A 272 -21.71 -17.64 -6.55
N LEU A 273 -21.04 -16.57 -6.09
CA LEU A 273 -21.68 -15.27 -5.86
C LEU A 273 -22.18 -14.59 -7.14
N HIS A 274 -21.74 -15.05 -8.32
CA HIS A 274 -22.23 -14.60 -9.63
C HIS A 274 -23.60 -15.20 -10.01
N ALA A 275 -23.99 -16.32 -9.40
CA ALA A 275 -25.25 -17.02 -9.66
C ALA A 275 -25.91 -17.42 -8.33
N PRO A 276 -26.56 -16.46 -7.62
CA PRO A 276 -27.19 -16.72 -6.31
C PRO A 276 -28.21 -17.87 -6.35
N LYS A 277 -28.85 -18.08 -7.51
CA LYS A 277 -29.86 -19.13 -7.73
C LYS A 277 -29.35 -20.54 -7.49
N ASP A 278 -28.09 -20.81 -7.81
CA ASP A 278 -27.47 -22.13 -7.74
C ASP A 278 -26.64 -22.33 -6.46
N MET A 279 -26.54 -21.30 -5.61
CA MET A 279 -25.80 -21.38 -4.35
C MET A 279 -26.37 -22.48 -3.45
N ARG A 280 -25.50 -23.21 -2.76
CA ARG A 280 -25.84 -24.24 -1.76
C ARG A 280 -24.96 -24.06 -0.52
N SER A 281 -25.17 -24.91 0.49
CA SER A 281 -24.40 -24.90 1.74
C SER A 281 -22.88 -25.06 1.53
N LYS A 282 -22.44 -25.79 0.49
CA LYS A 282 -21.02 -25.94 0.14
C LYS A 282 -20.36 -24.64 -0.30
N ASN A 283 -21.10 -23.74 -0.94
CA ASN A 283 -20.59 -22.45 -1.42
C ASN A 283 -20.40 -21.47 -0.25
N VAL A 284 -21.26 -21.56 0.77
CA VAL A 284 -21.10 -20.83 2.03
C VAL A 284 -19.83 -21.28 2.76
N GLU A 285 -19.54 -22.59 2.75
CA GLU A 285 -18.30 -23.10 3.34
C GLU A 285 -17.06 -22.61 2.58
N ALA A 286 -17.09 -22.61 1.24
CA ALA A 286 -16.02 -22.04 0.42
C ALA A 286 -15.76 -20.56 0.74
N LEU A 287 -16.83 -19.77 0.88
CA LEU A 287 -16.73 -18.37 1.29
C LEU A 287 -16.17 -18.21 2.71
N ARG A 288 -16.59 -19.06 3.67
CA ARG A 288 -16.03 -19.06 5.03
C ARG A 288 -14.53 -19.37 5.01
N THR A 289 -14.10 -20.35 4.23
CA THR A 289 -12.67 -20.68 4.08
C THR A 289 -11.89 -19.54 3.45
N LEU A 290 -12.45 -18.86 2.44
CA LEU A 290 -11.83 -17.69 1.81
C LEU A 290 -11.66 -16.53 2.79
N LEU A 291 -12.70 -16.18 3.56
CA LEU A 291 -12.63 -15.12 4.57
C LEU A 291 -11.69 -15.52 5.73
N GLY A 292 -11.68 -16.80 6.11
CA GLY A 292 -10.73 -17.32 7.10
C GLY A 292 -9.28 -17.25 6.65
N LEU A 293 -8.99 -17.42 5.35
CA LEU A 293 -7.66 -17.21 4.78
C LEU A 293 -7.22 -15.75 4.86
N CYS A 294 -8.14 -14.81 4.63
CA CYS A 294 -7.88 -13.37 4.79
C CYS A 294 -7.49 -12.99 6.23
N ASP A 295 -7.96 -13.76 7.23
CA ASP A 295 -7.63 -13.52 8.63
C ASP A 295 -6.32 -14.22 9.05
N SER A 296 -6.10 -15.46 8.61
CA SER A 296 -4.89 -16.20 9.01
C SER A 296 -3.64 -15.81 8.25
N GLU A 297 -3.73 -15.63 6.93
CA GLU A 297 -2.57 -15.49 6.04
C GLU A 297 -2.85 -14.52 4.87
N PRO A 298 -3.02 -13.22 5.16
CA PRO A 298 -3.39 -12.23 4.15
C PRO A 298 -2.30 -12.07 3.06
N ASP A 299 -1.04 -12.38 3.37
CA ASP A 299 0.07 -12.31 2.42
C ASP A 299 0.00 -13.36 1.31
N SER A 300 -0.79 -14.42 1.49
CA SER A 300 -0.98 -15.46 0.47
C SER A 300 -1.85 -15.01 -0.71
N LEU A 301 -2.61 -13.92 -0.54
CA LEU A 301 -3.62 -13.49 -1.51
C LEU A 301 -3.04 -12.66 -2.66
N GLN A 302 -2.10 -11.75 -2.39
CA GLN A 302 -1.38 -10.92 -3.38
C GLN A 302 -2.24 -10.50 -4.59
N ASP A 303 -1.93 -11.04 -5.78
CA ASP A 303 -2.58 -10.77 -7.07
C ASP A 303 -4.07 -11.16 -7.15
N THR A 304 -4.60 -11.88 -6.16
CA THR A 304 -6.00 -12.29 -6.11
C THR A 304 -6.90 -11.38 -5.27
N TRP A 305 -6.36 -10.31 -4.66
CA TRP A 305 -7.15 -9.36 -3.87
C TRP A 305 -8.36 -8.81 -4.60
N ASN A 306 -8.25 -8.56 -5.91
CA ASN A 306 -9.38 -8.09 -6.73
C ASN A 306 -10.57 -9.07 -6.68
N ALA A 307 -10.30 -10.35 -6.91
CA ALA A 307 -11.33 -11.39 -6.90
C ALA A 307 -11.95 -11.60 -5.51
N VAL A 308 -11.14 -11.49 -4.44
CA VAL A 308 -11.62 -11.59 -3.05
C VAL A 308 -12.51 -10.42 -2.67
N LEU A 309 -12.08 -9.18 -2.99
CA LEU A 309 -12.86 -7.98 -2.70
C LEU A 309 -14.13 -7.92 -3.53
N GLU A 310 -14.11 -8.40 -4.77
CA GLU A 310 -15.32 -8.57 -5.58
C GLU A 310 -16.29 -9.56 -4.93
N CYS A 311 -15.79 -10.66 -4.35
CA CYS A 311 -16.63 -11.58 -3.57
C CYS A 311 -17.25 -10.89 -2.36
N VAL A 312 -16.49 -10.11 -1.59
CA VAL A 312 -17.01 -9.38 -0.42
C VAL A 312 -18.08 -8.37 -0.83
N SER A 313 -17.85 -7.60 -1.90
CA SER A 313 -18.84 -6.67 -2.46
C SER A 313 -20.13 -7.37 -2.91
N ARG A 314 -20.00 -8.50 -3.64
CA ARG A 314 -21.15 -9.27 -4.11
C ARG A 314 -21.91 -9.92 -2.96
N LEU A 315 -21.21 -10.38 -1.92
CA LEU A 315 -21.80 -10.92 -0.71
C LEU A 315 -22.67 -9.86 -0.03
N GLU A 316 -22.12 -8.66 0.20
CA GLU A 316 -22.87 -7.54 0.77
C GLU A 316 -24.13 -7.25 -0.06
N PHE A 317 -23.99 -7.16 -1.37
CA PHE A 317 -25.10 -6.88 -2.29
C PHE A 317 -26.22 -7.90 -2.21
N ILE A 318 -25.89 -9.19 -2.14
CA ILE A 318 -26.86 -10.28 -1.98
C ILE A 318 -27.57 -10.16 -0.63
N THR A 319 -26.85 -9.82 0.44
CA THR A 319 -27.43 -9.74 1.79
C THR A 319 -28.27 -8.49 2.03
N THR A 320 -27.91 -7.37 1.39
CA THR A 320 -28.57 -6.07 1.56
C THR A 320 -29.75 -5.91 0.61
N THR A 321 -29.73 -6.56 -0.56
CA THR A 321 -30.83 -6.51 -1.54
C THR A 321 -31.83 -7.65 -1.31
N PRO A 322 -33.04 -7.40 -0.75
CA PRO A 322 -33.96 -8.46 -0.35
C PRO A 322 -34.45 -9.31 -1.53
N VAL A 323 -34.54 -8.72 -2.73
CA VAL A 323 -34.95 -9.42 -3.96
C VAL A 323 -33.90 -10.46 -4.38
N ILE A 324 -32.62 -10.15 -4.21
CA ILE A 324 -31.52 -11.03 -4.59
C ILE A 324 -31.29 -12.08 -3.52
N ALA A 325 -31.39 -11.71 -2.23
CA ALA A 325 -31.48 -12.67 -1.14
C ALA A 325 -32.64 -13.66 -1.37
N ALA A 326 -33.76 -13.17 -1.92
CA ALA A 326 -34.90 -13.99 -2.28
C ALA A 326 -34.72 -14.82 -3.57
N SER A 327 -33.61 -14.67 -4.29
CA SER A 327 -33.25 -15.53 -5.41
C SER A 327 -32.26 -16.64 -5.01
N VAL A 328 -31.71 -16.59 -3.80
CA VAL A 328 -30.78 -17.60 -3.28
C VAL A 328 -31.49 -18.95 -3.17
N MET A 329 -30.85 -20.03 -3.64
CA MET A 329 -31.38 -21.40 -3.59
C MET A 329 -32.79 -21.54 -4.20
N GLN A 330 -32.96 -21.17 -5.48
CA GLN A 330 -34.26 -21.25 -6.13
C GLN A 330 -34.66 -22.72 -6.35
N GLY A 331 -35.78 -23.16 -5.75
CA GLY A 331 -36.31 -24.53 -5.87
C GLY A 331 -36.02 -25.48 -4.71
N SER A 332 -35.43 -25.01 -3.61
CA SER A 332 -35.18 -25.79 -2.38
C SER A 332 -36.18 -25.50 -1.25
N ASN A 333 -36.18 -26.32 -0.19
CA ASN A 333 -37.01 -26.09 1.01
C ASN A 333 -36.74 -24.71 1.64
N GLN A 334 -37.79 -24.02 2.07
CA GLN A 334 -37.69 -22.66 2.64
C GLN A 334 -36.78 -22.60 3.87
N ILE A 335 -36.79 -23.64 4.71
CA ILE A 335 -35.94 -23.75 5.91
C ILE A 335 -34.44 -23.82 5.56
N SER A 336 -34.05 -24.55 4.52
CA SER A 336 -32.63 -24.68 4.15
C SER A 336 -32.11 -23.41 3.47
N ARG A 337 -32.97 -22.73 2.72
CA ARG A 337 -32.68 -21.42 2.15
C ARG A 337 -32.50 -20.35 3.22
N ASP A 338 -33.40 -20.27 4.20
CA ASP A 338 -33.31 -19.29 5.27
C ASP A 338 -32.04 -19.51 6.12
N ALA A 339 -31.64 -20.76 6.36
CA ALA A 339 -30.38 -21.09 7.03
C ALA A 339 -29.14 -20.64 6.23
N VAL A 340 -29.15 -20.79 4.90
CA VAL A 340 -28.05 -20.32 4.03
C VAL A 340 -27.98 -18.80 3.99
N VAL A 341 -29.12 -18.12 3.84
CA VAL A 341 -29.18 -16.64 3.85
C VAL A 341 -28.72 -16.09 5.20
N GLN A 342 -29.11 -16.72 6.31
CA GLN A 342 -28.64 -16.33 7.64
C GLN A 342 -27.12 -16.50 7.78
N SER A 343 -26.57 -17.62 7.29
CA SER A 343 -25.13 -17.85 7.28
C SER A 343 -24.37 -16.81 6.42
N LEU A 344 -24.95 -16.41 5.28
CA LEU A 344 -24.36 -15.36 4.44
C LEU A 344 -24.38 -14.00 5.14
N LYS A 345 -25.45 -13.66 5.86
CA LYS A 345 -25.51 -12.44 6.68
C LYS A 345 -24.46 -12.43 7.79
N GLU A 346 -24.23 -13.57 8.44
CA GLU A 346 -23.17 -13.71 9.45
C GLU A 346 -21.78 -13.50 8.85
N LEU A 347 -21.53 -14.06 7.66
CA LEU A 347 -20.27 -13.87 6.93
C LEU A 347 -20.09 -12.44 6.40
N ALA A 348 -21.17 -11.79 5.97
CA ALA A 348 -21.18 -10.39 5.53
C ALA A 348 -20.96 -9.39 6.66
N GLY A 349 -21.14 -9.80 7.92
CA GLY A 349 -20.88 -8.98 9.09
C GLY A 349 -19.40 -8.99 9.49
N LYS A 350 -19.10 -9.59 10.66
CA LYS A 350 -17.75 -9.55 11.24
C LYS A 350 -16.65 -10.10 10.33
N PRO A 351 -16.82 -11.26 9.65
CA PRO A 351 -15.74 -11.83 8.84
C PRO A 351 -15.38 -10.97 7.63
N ALA A 352 -16.37 -10.38 6.94
CA ALA A 352 -16.12 -9.43 5.86
C ALA A 352 -15.44 -8.15 6.38
N GLU A 353 -15.86 -7.62 7.52
CA GLU A 353 -15.24 -6.42 8.13
C GLU A 353 -13.79 -6.65 8.55
N GLN A 354 -13.48 -7.86 9.01
CA GLN A 354 -12.11 -8.24 9.38
C GLN A 354 -11.16 -8.19 8.18
N VAL A 355 -11.62 -8.46 6.96
CA VAL A 355 -10.80 -8.31 5.74
C VAL A 355 -10.30 -6.87 5.61
N PHE A 356 -11.17 -5.90 5.85
CA PHE A 356 -10.86 -4.48 5.79
C PHE A 356 -10.01 -4.01 6.99
N THR A 357 -10.32 -4.51 8.19
CA THR A 357 -9.54 -4.17 9.41
C THR A 357 -8.11 -4.73 9.35
N ASN A 358 -7.93 -5.93 8.78
CA ASN A 358 -6.62 -6.56 8.62
C ASN A 358 -5.73 -5.84 7.60
N SER A 359 -6.27 -4.86 6.85
CA SER A 359 -5.46 -4.01 5.97
C SER A 359 -4.33 -3.29 6.71
N GLU A 360 -4.48 -2.97 8.00
CA GLU A 360 -3.43 -2.34 8.81
C GLU A 360 -2.23 -3.27 9.04
N LYS A 361 -2.45 -4.59 9.04
CA LYS A 361 -1.40 -5.60 9.25
C LYS A 361 -0.66 -5.96 7.97
N LEU A 362 -1.19 -5.57 6.81
CA LEU A 362 -0.58 -5.88 5.52
C LEU A 362 0.81 -5.23 5.38
N PRO A 363 1.77 -5.91 4.72
CA PRO A 363 3.05 -5.30 4.35
C PRO A 363 2.85 -4.22 3.28
N SER A 364 3.88 -3.39 3.05
CA SER A 364 3.79 -2.16 2.24
C SER A 364 3.42 -2.40 0.78
N ASP A 365 3.79 -3.53 0.19
CA ASP A 365 3.46 -3.84 -1.20
C ASP A 365 2.06 -4.43 -1.33
N SER A 366 1.72 -5.41 -0.47
CA SER A 366 0.39 -6.02 -0.46
C SER A 366 -0.71 -5.01 -0.16
N VAL A 367 -0.46 -3.98 0.67
CA VAL A 367 -1.46 -2.94 0.95
C VAL A 367 -1.72 -2.07 -0.28
N VAL A 368 -0.70 -1.75 -1.09
CA VAL A 368 -0.90 -0.97 -2.32
C VAL A 368 -1.69 -1.79 -3.35
N GLU A 369 -1.39 -3.08 -3.48
CA GLU A 369 -2.17 -4.01 -4.31
C GLU A 369 -3.63 -4.13 -3.82
N PHE A 370 -3.84 -4.20 -2.51
CA PHE A 370 -5.15 -4.22 -1.88
C PHE A 370 -5.96 -2.95 -2.21
N PHE A 371 -5.38 -1.76 -2.05
CA PHE A 371 -6.06 -0.50 -2.41
C PHE A 371 -6.33 -0.40 -3.92
N THR A 372 -5.41 -0.86 -4.76
CA THR A 372 -5.59 -0.90 -6.22
C THR A 372 -6.75 -1.81 -6.61
N ALA A 373 -6.82 -3.00 -6.01
CA ALA A 373 -7.91 -3.93 -6.19
C ALA A 373 -9.25 -3.33 -5.72
N LEU A 374 -9.28 -2.69 -4.55
CA LEU A 374 -10.50 -2.09 -4.00
C LEU A 374 -11.01 -0.91 -4.84
N CYS A 375 -10.11 -0.06 -5.34
CA CYS A 375 -10.47 0.99 -6.31
C CYS A 375 -11.03 0.39 -7.60
N GLY A 376 -10.44 -0.70 -8.10
CA GLY A 376 -10.97 -1.43 -9.27
C GLY A 376 -12.39 -1.95 -9.05
N VAL A 377 -12.66 -2.60 -7.91
CA VAL A 377 -14.01 -3.09 -7.55
C VAL A 377 -14.99 -1.93 -7.39
N SER A 378 -14.56 -0.83 -6.75
CA SER A 378 -15.39 0.36 -6.62
C SER A 378 -15.72 0.99 -7.97
N ALA A 379 -14.78 1.03 -8.92
CA ALA A 379 -15.03 1.56 -10.25
C ALA A 379 -16.08 0.73 -11.02
N GLU A 380 -16.05 -0.59 -10.85
CA GLU A 380 -17.06 -1.48 -11.44
C GLU A 380 -18.43 -1.33 -10.77
N GLU A 381 -18.48 -1.16 -9.45
CA GLU A 381 -19.73 -0.86 -8.71
C GLU A 381 -20.40 0.44 -9.15
N LEU A 382 -19.61 1.48 -9.40
CA LEU A 382 -20.11 2.79 -9.82
C LEU A 382 -20.67 2.75 -11.25
N ARG A 383 -20.17 1.85 -12.11
CA ARG A 383 -20.67 1.66 -13.48
C ARG A 383 -21.99 0.90 -13.55
N GLN A 384 -22.38 0.20 -12.49
CA GLN A 384 -23.61 -0.58 -12.46
C GLN A 384 -24.85 0.32 -12.36
N ILE A 385 -26.01 -0.22 -12.75
CA ILE A 385 -27.30 0.48 -12.67
C ILE A 385 -28.24 -0.39 -11.83
N PRO A 386 -28.61 0.01 -10.59
CA PRO A 386 -28.20 1.24 -9.89
C PRO A 386 -26.74 1.21 -9.42
N ALA A 387 -26.11 2.38 -9.38
CA ALA A 387 -24.73 2.53 -8.93
C ALA A 387 -24.61 2.22 -7.44
N ARG A 388 -23.60 1.43 -7.07
CA ARG A 388 -23.34 1.03 -5.68
C ARG A 388 -22.15 1.81 -5.13
N VAL A 389 -22.26 2.28 -3.90
CA VAL A 389 -21.22 3.09 -3.22
C VAL A 389 -20.52 2.35 -2.08
N PHE A 390 -20.79 1.06 -1.90
CA PHE A 390 -20.27 0.27 -0.78
C PHE A 390 -18.74 0.27 -0.73
N SER A 391 -18.08 -0.07 -1.84
CA SER A 391 -16.61 -0.09 -1.89
C SER A 391 -16.02 1.32 -1.77
N LEU A 392 -16.72 2.35 -2.26
CA LEU A 392 -16.29 3.74 -2.10
C LEU A 392 -16.35 4.19 -0.62
N GLN A 393 -17.37 3.78 0.12
CA GLN A 393 -17.46 4.01 1.57
C GLN A 393 -16.33 3.30 2.31
N LYS A 394 -16.07 2.03 1.97
CA LYS A 394 -14.97 1.26 2.58
C LYS A 394 -13.59 1.83 2.27
N LEU A 395 -13.36 2.38 1.08
CA LEU A 395 -12.11 3.07 0.76
C LEU A 395 -11.82 4.21 1.74
N VAL A 396 -12.83 5.01 2.12
CA VAL A 396 -12.66 6.10 3.07
C VAL A 396 -12.33 5.57 4.47
N GLU A 397 -13.08 4.57 4.93
CA GLU A 397 -12.88 3.96 6.25
C GLU A 397 -11.48 3.34 6.38
N ILE A 398 -11.05 2.57 5.40
CA ILE A 398 -9.75 1.87 5.43
C ILE A 398 -8.59 2.85 5.27
N SER A 399 -8.79 3.92 4.50
CA SER A 399 -7.85 5.03 4.41
C SER A 399 -7.60 5.65 5.79
N TYR A 400 -8.63 5.75 6.64
CA TYR A 400 -8.48 6.24 8.00
C TYR A 400 -7.64 5.34 8.91
N TYR A 401 -7.74 4.02 8.76
CA TYR A 401 -6.93 3.06 9.51
C TYR A 401 -5.46 3.07 9.07
N ASN A 402 -5.20 3.29 7.78
CA ASN A 402 -3.85 3.20 7.20
C ASN A 402 -3.08 4.53 7.16
N ILE A 403 -3.69 5.65 7.57
CA ILE A 403 -3.07 6.99 7.53
C ILE A 403 -1.81 7.13 8.40
N ALA A 404 -1.67 6.28 9.42
CA ALA A 404 -0.51 6.26 10.31
C ALA A 404 0.72 5.54 9.72
N ARG A 405 0.61 4.96 8.52
CA ARG A 405 1.73 4.30 7.85
C ARG A 405 2.85 5.29 7.48
N ILE A 406 4.02 4.72 7.19
CA ILE A 406 5.19 5.42 6.67
C ILE A 406 4.77 6.22 5.43
N ARG A 407 5.25 7.45 5.35
CA ARG A 407 4.86 8.42 4.32
C ARG A 407 5.01 7.89 2.88
N MET A 408 6.10 7.18 2.56
CA MET A 408 6.31 6.57 1.23
C MET A 408 5.20 5.60 0.82
N VAL A 409 4.78 4.75 1.76
CA VAL A 409 3.76 3.74 1.50
C VAL A 409 2.43 4.44 1.29
N TRP A 410 2.14 5.45 2.12
CA TRP A 410 0.94 6.25 1.96
C TRP A 410 0.92 7.02 0.64
N ALA A 411 2.03 7.61 0.19
CA ALA A 411 2.10 8.29 -1.09
C ALA A 411 1.72 7.37 -2.27
N ARG A 412 2.19 6.12 -2.26
CA ARG A 412 1.81 5.10 -3.26
C ARG A 412 0.33 4.76 -3.20
N ILE A 413 -0.23 4.62 -1.99
CA ILE A 413 -1.68 4.40 -1.80
C ILE A 413 -2.48 5.61 -2.31
N TRP A 414 -2.02 6.82 -1.99
CA TRP A 414 -2.68 8.07 -2.35
C TRP A 414 -2.73 8.28 -3.85
N THR A 415 -1.69 7.94 -4.61
CA THR A 415 -1.72 8.01 -6.09
C THR A 415 -2.92 7.24 -6.66
N VAL A 416 -3.13 6.00 -6.17
CA VAL A 416 -4.23 5.14 -6.62
C VAL A 416 -5.59 5.66 -6.14
N LEU A 417 -5.66 6.15 -4.90
CA LEU A 417 -6.88 6.74 -4.35
C LEU A 417 -7.28 8.03 -5.08
N ALA A 418 -6.32 8.92 -5.33
CA ALA A 418 -6.50 10.20 -5.98
C ALA A 418 -7.12 10.02 -7.37
N ASP A 419 -6.54 9.13 -8.19
CA ASP A 419 -7.06 8.82 -9.53
C ASP A 419 -8.50 8.28 -9.46
N HIS A 420 -8.79 7.41 -8.48
CA HIS A 420 -10.12 6.86 -8.28
C HIS A 420 -11.14 7.91 -7.82
N PHE A 421 -10.78 8.77 -6.87
CA PHE A 421 -11.66 9.84 -6.41
C PHE A 421 -11.89 10.92 -7.48
N ILE A 422 -10.91 11.20 -8.35
CA ILE A 422 -11.12 12.08 -9.51
C ILE A 422 -12.14 11.48 -10.48
N SER A 423 -12.04 10.18 -10.74
CA SER A 423 -13.00 9.44 -11.57
C SER A 423 -14.41 9.43 -10.95
N ALA A 424 -14.51 9.11 -9.66
CA ALA A 424 -15.78 9.08 -8.92
C ALA A 424 -16.40 10.47 -8.74
N GLY A 425 -15.58 11.51 -8.55
CA GLY A 425 -16.01 12.91 -8.48
C GLY A 425 -16.50 13.48 -9.82
N SER A 426 -16.12 12.85 -10.94
CA SER A 426 -16.56 13.20 -12.29
C SER A 426 -17.75 12.35 -12.77
N HIS A 427 -18.38 11.58 -11.88
CA HIS A 427 -19.48 10.68 -12.22
C HIS A 427 -20.74 11.42 -12.68
N ALA A 428 -21.56 10.78 -13.52
CA ALA A 428 -22.79 11.38 -14.06
C ALA A 428 -23.87 11.63 -12.99
N ASP A 429 -23.88 10.82 -11.92
CA ASP A 429 -24.74 11.02 -10.76
C ASP A 429 -24.09 12.02 -9.79
N GLU A 430 -24.74 13.17 -9.65
CA GLU A 430 -24.32 14.27 -8.79
C GLU A 430 -24.17 13.83 -7.32
N LYS A 431 -25.00 12.91 -6.82
CA LYS A 431 -24.91 12.45 -5.42
C LYS A 431 -23.63 11.67 -5.15
N ILE A 432 -23.20 10.87 -6.13
CA ILE A 432 -21.96 10.08 -6.06
C ILE A 432 -20.76 11.03 -6.13
N ALA A 433 -20.81 12.00 -7.05
CA ALA A 433 -19.77 13.02 -7.17
C ALA A 433 -19.62 13.84 -5.87
N MET A 434 -20.74 14.28 -5.29
CA MET A 434 -20.75 14.98 -4.00
C MET A 434 -20.16 14.14 -2.87
N TYR A 435 -20.52 12.85 -2.79
CA TYR A 435 -19.97 11.94 -1.80
C TYR A 435 -18.45 11.74 -1.96
N ALA A 436 -17.97 11.58 -3.19
CA ALA A 436 -16.55 11.43 -3.48
C ALA A 436 -15.74 12.68 -3.10
N ILE A 437 -16.28 13.88 -3.35
CA ILE A 437 -15.64 15.15 -2.99
C ILE A 437 -15.62 15.36 -1.47
N ASP A 438 -16.73 15.06 -0.78
CA ASP A 438 -16.76 15.13 0.67
C ASP A 438 -15.80 14.11 1.30
N SER A 439 -15.68 12.93 0.71
CA SER A 439 -14.71 11.90 1.10
C SER A 439 -13.27 12.38 0.94
N LEU A 440 -12.94 13.04 -0.17
CA LEU A 440 -11.64 13.69 -0.36
C LEU A 440 -11.38 14.77 0.70
N ARG A 441 -12.39 15.59 1.04
CA ARG A 441 -12.28 16.63 2.08
C ARG A 441 -11.98 15.99 3.44
N GLN A 442 -12.70 14.94 3.78
CA GLN A 442 -12.54 14.18 5.02
C GLN A 442 -11.13 13.59 5.17
N LEU A 443 -10.58 12.98 4.12
CA LEU A 443 -9.21 12.45 4.11
C LEU A 443 -8.18 13.58 4.15
N GLY A 444 -8.38 14.63 3.36
CA GLY A 444 -7.51 15.81 3.35
C GLY A 444 -7.42 16.51 4.71
N MET A 445 -8.56 16.72 5.38
CA MET A 445 -8.63 17.31 6.73
C MET A 445 -7.77 16.56 7.74
N LYS A 446 -7.85 15.23 7.76
CA LYS A 446 -7.08 14.41 8.71
C LYS A 446 -5.61 14.34 8.33
N TYR A 447 -5.30 14.29 7.04
CA TYR A 447 -3.90 14.25 6.62
C TYR A 447 -3.17 15.57 6.89
N LEU A 448 -3.87 16.71 6.75
CA LEU A 448 -3.33 18.02 7.11
C LEU A 448 -3.07 18.20 8.62
N GLU A 449 -3.49 17.28 9.48
CA GLU A 449 -3.08 17.27 10.89
C GLU A 449 -1.61 16.88 11.07
N ARG A 450 -1.03 16.18 10.10
CA ARG A 450 0.40 15.86 10.10
C ARG A 450 1.18 17.11 9.71
N ALA A 451 2.08 17.54 10.59
CA ALA A 451 2.94 18.69 10.33
C ALA A 451 3.83 18.44 9.13
N GLU A 452 3.86 19.39 8.18
CA GLU A 452 4.79 19.37 7.07
C GLU A 452 6.11 20.02 7.48
N LEU A 453 7.24 19.33 7.26
CA LEU A 453 8.57 19.92 7.35
C LEU A 453 8.85 20.83 6.14
N THR A 454 9.80 21.75 6.26
CA THR A 454 10.13 22.69 5.17
C THR A 454 10.65 21.96 3.92
N ASN A 455 10.41 22.52 2.74
CA ASN A 455 10.79 21.95 1.42
C ASN A 455 10.12 20.63 1.01
N PHE A 456 9.13 20.14 1.76
CA PHE A 456 8.27 19.03 1.35
C PHE A 456 7.03 19.52 0.58
N THR A 457 6.48 18.71 -0.33
CA THR A 457 5.35 19.11 -1.19
C THR A 457 4.12 18.21 -1.08
N PHE A 458 3.96 17.45 0.00
CA PHE A 458 2.89 16.46 0.09
C PHE A 458 1.50 17.09 0.23
N GLN A 459 1.39 18.22 0.92
CA GLN A 459 0.10 18.88 1.09
C GLN A 459 -0.42 19.39 -0.26
N ASN A 460 0.49 19.82 -1.15
CA ASN A 460 0.17 20.14 -2.53
C ASN A 460 -0.40 18.92 -3.26
N ASP A 461 0.22 17.73 -3.13
CA ASP A 461 -0.21 16.50 -3.81
C ASP A 461 -1.58 15.98 -3.37
N ILE A 462 -1.93 16.17 -2.10
CA ILE A 462 -3.24 15.78 -1.56
C ILE A 462 -4.36 16.70 -2.03
N LEU A 463 -4.02 17.95 -2.32
CA LEU A 463 -5.00 18.94 -2.78
C LEU A 463 -5.11 18.99 -4.31
N LYS A 464 -4.14 18.43 -5.07
CA LYS A 464 -4.18 18.33 -6.54
C LYS A 464 -5.50 17.74 -7.08
N PRO A 465 -6.11 16.68 -6.50
CA PRO A 465 -7.39 16.15 -6.97
C PRO A 465 -8.51 17.19 -6.99
N PHE A 466 -8.57 18.11 -6.02
CA PHE A 466 -9.57 19.17 -6.00
C PHE A 466 -9.38 20.16 -7.16
N VAL A 467 -8.13 20.48 -7.50
CA VAL A 467 -7.80 21.35 -8.66
C VAL A 467 -8.31 20.71 -9.95
N ILE A 468 -8.06 19.41 -10.13
CA ILE A 468 -8.46 18.66 -11.32
C ILE A 468 -9.99 18.58 -11.40
N LEU A 469 -10.65 18.25 -10.28
CA LEU A 469 -12.11 18.19 -10.22
C LEU A 469 -12.77 19.54 -10.49
N MET A 470 -12.23 20.65 -9.97
CA MET A 470 -12.75 21.99 -10.22
C MET A 470 -12.74 22.34 -11.72
N ARG A 471 -11.65 21.99 -12.43
CA ARG A 471 -11.50 22.24 -13.87
C ARG A 471 -12.35 21.33 -14.75
N ASN A 472 -12.56 20.09 -14.33
CA ASN A 472 -13.29 19.09 -15.13
C ASN A 472 -14.81 19.12 -14.89
N SER A 473 -15.26 19.68 -13.76
CA SER A 473 -16.66 19.62 -13.35
C SER A 473 -17.54 20.58 -14.13
N ARG A 474 -18.55 20.03 -14.83
CA ARG A 474 -19.54 20.82 -15.58
C ARG A 474 -20.66 21.36 -14.70
N SER A 475 -20.92 20.76 -13.54
CA SER A 475 -21.98 21.20 -12.63
C SER A 475 -21.52 22.31 -11.70
N GLY A 476 -22.28 23.41 -11.65
CA GLY A 476 -22.01 24.53 -10.74
C GLY A 476 -22.15 24.17 -9.25
N THR A 477 -23.04 23.23 -8.91
CA THR A 477 -23.21 22.74 -7.54
C THR A 477 -21.97 22.00 -7.03
N ILE A 478 -21.35 21.18 -7.88
CA ILE A 478 -20.12 20.44 -7.58
C ILE A 478 -18.95 21.42 -7.38
N ARG A 479 -18.84 22.41 -8.27
CA ARG A 479 -17.80 23.45 -8.16
C ARG A 479 -17.95 24.29 -6.88
N SER A 480 -19.19 24.66 -6.52
CA SER A 480 -19.48 25.31 -5.24
C SER A 480 -19.06 24.45 -4.05
N LEU A 481 -19.40 23.15 -4.06
CA LEU A 481 -19.02 22.22 -2.99
C LEU A 481 -17.51 22.11 -2.84
N ILE A 482 -16.75 22.07 -3.94
CA ILE A 482 -15.28 22.02 -3.89
C ILE A 482 -14.72 23.28 -3.20
N VAL A 483 -15.23 24.46 -3.55
CA VAL A 483 -14.82 25.71 -2.91
C VAL A 483 -15.17 25.69 -1.42
N ASP A 484 -16.37 25.29 -1.05
CA ASP A 484 -16.80 25.17 0.36
C ASP A 484 -15.92 24.19 1.15
N CYS A 485 -15.57 23.06 0.54
CA CYS A 485 -14.66 22.08 1.13
C CYS A 485 -13.29 22.69 1.45
N ILE A 486 -12.70 23.42 0.50
CA ILE A 486 -11.40 24.07 0.67
C ILE A 486 -11.47 25.18 1.71
N VAL A 487 -12.52 26.00 1.69
CA VAL A 487 -12.75 27.05 2.68
C VAL A 487 -12.85 26.46 4.09
N GLN A 488 -13.57 25.34 4.25
CA GLN A 488 -13.66 24.65 5.52
C GLN A 488 -12.30 24.11 5.99
N MET A 489 -11.50 23.56 5.07
CA MET A 489 -10.15 23.06 5.36
C MET A 489 -9.23 24.19 5.83
N ILE A 490 -9.26 25.34 5.15
CA ILE A 490 -8.47 26.52 5.52
C ILE A 490 -8.90 27.03 6.91
N LYS A 491 -10.19 27.22 7.15
CA LYS A 491 -10.71 27.70 8.45
C LYS A 491 -10.33 26.78 9.61
N SER A 492 -10.34 25.47 9.37
CA SER A 492 -10.02 24.47 10.40
C SER A 492 -8.52 24.34 10.67
N LYS A 493 -7.67 24.44 9.64
CA LYS A 493 -6.25 24.03 9.71
C LYS A 493 -5.27 25.09 9.19
N VAL A 494 -5.60 26.36 9.27
CA VAL A 494 -4.82 27.46 8.68
C VAL A 494 -3.34 27.48 9.11
N GLY A 495 -3.04 27.11 10.36
CA GLY A 495 -1.68 27.09 10.91
C GLY A 495 -0.83 25.87 10.49
N SER A 496 -1.45 24.84 9.89
CA SER A 496 -0.79 23.60 9.50
C SER A 496 -0.49 23.54 8.00
N ILE A 497 -1.07 24.44 7.19
CA ILE A 497 -0.91 24.45 5.73
C ILE A 497 0.36 25.20 5.34
N LYS A 498 1.30 24.50 4.69
CA LYS A 498 2.52 25.04 4.07
C LYS A 498 2.45 24.90 2.55
N SER A 499 2.96 23.81 1.96
CA SER A 499 2.99 23.62 0.50
C SER A 499 1.58 23.55 -0.13
N GLY A 500 0.57 23.19 0.67
CA GLY A 500 -0.83 23.11 0.25
C GLY A 500 -1.42 24.42 -0.25
N TRP A 501 -0.86 25.59 0.14
CA TRP A 501 -1.32 26.89 -0.34
C TRP A 501 -1.24 27.03 -1.86
N ARG A 502 -0.27 26.36 -2.51
CA ARG A 502 -0.16 26.38 -3.98
C ARG A 502 -1.42 25.81 -4.65
N SER A 503 -1.89 24.64 -4.19
CA SER A 503 -3.12 24.04 -4.69
C SER A 503 -4.35 24.85 -4.31
N VAL A 504 -4.40 25.42 -3.11
CA VAL A 504 -5.50 26.31 -2.69
C VAL A 504 -5.63 27.51 -3.63
N PHE A 505 -4.53 28.20 -3.94
CA PHE A 505 -4.57 29.32 -4.87
C PHE A 505 -4.94 28.89 -6.28
N MET A 506 -4.46 27.73 -6.76
CA MET A 506 -4.89 27.21 -8.06
C MET A 506 -6.40 26.93 -8.13
N ILE A 507 -7.01 26.48 -7.04
CA ILE A 507 -8.46 26.27 -6.94
C ILE A 507 -9.19 27.62 -6.96
N PHE A 508 -8.73 28.60 -6.16
CA PHE A 508 -9.35 29.93 -6.17
C PHE A 508 -9.19 30.66 -7.50
N THR A 509 -8.05 30.52 -8.18
CA THR A 509 -7.88 31.05 -9.55
C THR A 509 -8.85 30.40 -10.52
N ALA A 510 -9.05 29.07 -10.42
CA ALA A 510 -10.03 28.39 -11.26
C ALA A 510 -11.49 28.78 -10.91
N ALA A 511 -11.77 29.06 -9.63
CA ALA A 511 -13.07 29.52 -9.16
C ALA A 511 -13.36 30.98 -9.54
N ALA A 512 -12.34 31.83 -9.66
CA ALA A 512 -12.47 33.22 -10.08
C ALA A 512 -12.75 33.36 -11.58
N ASP A 513 -12.41 32.35 -12.39
CA ASP A 513 -12.71 32.26 -13.83
C ASP A 513 -14.05 31.54 -14.10
N ASP A 514 -14.85 31.28 -13.06
CA ASP A 514 -16.13 30.57 -13.16
C ASP A 514 -17.28 31.51 -13.55
N ASP A 515 -18.26 31.00 -14.30
CA ASP A 515 -19.43 31.76 -14.76
C ASP A 515 -20.44 32.07 -13.63
N MET A 516 -20.34 31.38 -12.47
CA MET A 516 -21.26 31.58 -11.35
C MET A 516 -20.77 32.63 -10.34
N GLU A 517 -21.51 33.73 -10.22
CA GLU A 517 -21.23 34.85 -9.31
C GLU A 517 -21.04 34.41 -7.85
N SER A 518 -21.84 33.46 -7.35
CA SER A 518 -21.71 32.96 -5.96
C SER A 518 -20.38 32.25 -5.67
N ILE A 519 -19.82 31.57 -6.68
CA ILE A 519 -18.52 30.87 -6.56
C ILE A 519 -17.39 31.90 -6.57
N VAL A 520 -17.51 32.89 -7.45
CA VAL A 520 -16.55 33.99 -7.57
C VAL A 520 -16.52 34.81 -6.28
N GLU A 521 -17.67 35.25 -5.76
CA GLU A 521 -17.77 35.98 -4.49
C GLU A 521 -17.16 35.20 -3.33
N SER A 522 -17.50 33.91 -3.19
CA SER A 522 -16.93 33.05 -2.14
C SER A 522 -15.41 32.92 -2.28
N ALA A 523 -14.87 32.77 -3.50
CA ALA A 523 -13.43 32.75 -3.71
C ALA A 523 -12.76 34.08 -3.32
N PHE A 524 -13.34 35.22 -3.70
CA PHE A 524 -12.82 36.56 -3.39
C PHE A 524 -12.84 36.86 -1.89
N GLU A 525 -13.95 36.59 -1.19
CA GLU A 525 -14.06 36.81 0.26
C GLU A 525 -13.03 35.98 1.05
N ASN A 526 -12.82 34.73 0.65
CA ASN A 526 -11.89 33.84 1.36
C ASN A 526 -10.42 34.18 1.03
N VAL A 527 -10.11 34.68 -0.16
CA VAL A 527 -8.78 35.25 -0.48
C VAL A 527 -8.53 36.53 0.33
N GLU A 528 -9.54 37.37 0.54
CA GLU A 528 -9.43 38.58 1.36
C GLU A 528 -9.24 38.25 2.85
N GLN A 529 -9.91 37.21 3.36
CA GLN A 529 -9.63 36.66 4.69
C GLN A 529 -8.23 36.04 4.78
N GLY A 530 -7.75 35.40 3.69
CA GLY A 530 -6.39 34.88 3.55
C GLY A 530 -5.29 35.95 3.66
N LYS A 531 -5.54 37.18 3.18
CA LYS A 531 -4.60 38.31 3.31
C LYS A 531 -4.37 38.79 4.76
N LYS A 532 -5.21 38.37 5.72
CA LYS A 532 -4.99 38.65 7.16
C LYS A 532 -4.05 37.64 7.83
N LEU A 533 -3.61 36.59 7.13
CA LEU A 533 -2.54 35.71 7.61
C LEU A 533 -1.16 36.36 7.47
N PRO A 534 -0.21 36.09 8.39
CA PRO A 534 1.08 36.76 8.39
C PRO A 534 1.80 36.55 7.06
N PHE A 535 1.99 37.63 6.31
CA PHE A 535 2.76 37.69 5.05
C PHE A 535 4.19 37.12 5.17
N SER A 536 4.68 36.90 6.39
CA SER A 536 5.98 36.28 6.68
C SER A 536 6.07 34.79 6.33
N PHE A 537 4.96 34.07 6.16
CA PHE A 537 4.96 32.65 5.74
C PHE A 537 5.15 32.47 4.21
N PHE A 538 4.80 33.48 3.42
CA PHE A 538 4.78 33.41 1.95
C PHE A 538 6.14 33.70 1.28
N LEU A 539 7.13 34.18 2.04
CA LEU A 539 8.43 34.63 1.53
C LEU A 539 9.55 33.58 1.69
N THR A 540 9.35 32.53 2.49
CA THR A 540 10.40 31.52 2.79
C THR A 540 10.38 30.31 1.88
N ASP A 541 9.26 29.97 1.25
CA ASP A 541 9.18 28.92 0.23
C ASP A 541 8.85 29.58 -1.11
N SER A 542 9.51 29.12 -2.16
CA SER A 542 9.51 29.56 -3.57
C SER A 542 8.12 29.61 -4.27
N CYS A 543 7.09 30.13 -3.63
CA CYS A 543 5.71 30.18 -4.09
C CYS A 543 5.45 31.26 -5.15
N PHE A 544 6.32 32.27 -5.26
CA PHE A 544 6.21 33.33 -6.27
C PHE A 544 7.10 33.05 -7.49
N HIS A 545 6.82 31.98 -8.23
CA HIS A 545 7.23 31.88 -9.63
C HIS A 545 6.05 31.75 -10.61
N CYS A 546 4.82 32.01 -10.15
CA CYS A 546 3.69 32.23 -11.03
C CYS A 546 3.39 33.75 -11.07
N PRO A 547 3.39 34.40 -12.25
CA PRO A 547 3.05 35.81 -12.36
C PRO A 547 1.55 35.94 -12.12
N ILE A 548 1.16 36.19 -10.88
CA ILE A 548 -0.17 36.70 -10.57
C ILE A 548 -0.18 38.14 -11.09
N ASN A 549 -0.61 38.30 -12.33
CA ASN A 549 -0.90 39.60 -12.93
C ASN A 549 -2.21 40.09 -12.31
N LEU A 550 -2.14 40.61 -11.08
CA LEU A 550 -3.19 41.39 -10.46
C LEU A 550 -3.19 42.79 -11.09
N THR A 551 -3.73 42.90 -12.30
CA THR A 551 -4.19 44.17 -12.87
C THR A 551 -5.56 43.98 -13.50
N ALA A 552 -6.60 44.16 -12.68
CA ALA A 552 -7.87 44.81 -13.01
C ALA A 552 -8.68 44.93 -11.71
#